data_AF-A0AAP2GHC6-F1
#
_entry.id   AF-A0AAP2GHC6-F1
#
_cell.length_a   1.000
_cell.length_b   1.000
_cell.length_c   1.000
_cell.angle_alpha   90.00
_cell.angle_beta   90.00
_cell.angle_gamma   90.00
#
_symmetry.space_group_name_H-M   'P 1'
#
loop_
_entity.id
_entity.type
_entity.pdbx_description
1 polymer ?
#
loop_
_entity_poly.entity_id
_entity_poly.type
_entity_poly.pdbx_seq_one_letter_code
_entity_poly.pdbx_strand_id
1 'polypeptide(L)'
;MAVQIISIVIVLAIVVYFLRKENRKEQKYFGKKVEPDRKEKKILARYKQEYEPISADERLATLDRDKWELEDIAKNATEIVYDHPIPAKSERQNLKPGDLVKLHFMIEEEGETETERMWVQVTGEKDGLFSGTLDNDPFNEILKAGQLIWFHANHVSHIDRNK
;
A
#
# COMPACT_ATOMS: atom_id res chain seq x y z
N MET A 1 9.95 23.29 -46.92
CA MET A 1 10.15 24.29 -45.84
C MET A 1 9.12 24.13 -44.73
N ALA A 2 7.81 24.35 -44.96
CA ALA A 2 6.78 24.23 -43.91
C ALA A 2 6.69 22.84 -43.25
N VAL A 3 6.78 21.75 -44.03
CA VAL A 3 6.74 20.37 -43.50
C VAL A 3 7.91 20.07 -42.55
N GLN A 4 9.12 20.51 -42.89
CA GLN A 4 10.30 20.33 -42.03
C GLN A 4 10.17 21.11 -40.71
N ILE A 5 9.63 22.33 -40.75
CA ILE A 5 9.40 23.13 -39.54
C ILE A 5 8.37 22.42 -38.64
N ILE A 6 7.28 21.91 -39.21
CA ILE A 6 6.26 21.15 -38.47
C ILE A 6 6.87 19.90 -37.83
N SER A 7 7.69 19.14 -38.56
CA SER A 7 8.37 17.95 -38.03
C SER A 7 9.30 18.28 -36.86
N ILE A 8 10.08 19.37 -36.94
CA ILE A 8 10.97 19.80 -35.86
C ILE A 8 10.17 20.20 -34.61
N VAL A 9 9.06 20.93 -34.78
CA VAL A 9 8.19 21.32 -33.66
C VAL A 9 7.59 20.09 -32.97
N ILE A 10 7.15 19.09 -33.73
CA ILE A 10 6.63 17.83 -33.17
C ILE A 10 7.71 17.09 -32.38
N VAL A 11 8.92 16.95 -32.94
CA VAL A 11 10.03 16.27 -32.25
C VAL A 11 10.41 17.02 -30.97
N LEU A 12 10.51 18.35 -31.00
CA LEU A 12 10.77 19.16 -29.81
C LEU A 12 9.70 18.99 -28.74
N ALA A 13 8.41 18.98 -29.13
CA ALA A 13 7.31 18.75 -28.20
C ALA A 13 7.41 17.37 -27.54
N ILE A 14 7.78 16.34 -28.30
CA ILE A 14 8.00 14.98 -27.78
C ILE A 14 9.17 14.96 -26.78
N VAL A 15 10.32 15.56 -27.12
CA VAL A 15 11.49 15.61 -26.25
C VAL A 15 11.16 16.35 -24.95
N VAL A 16 10.53 17.51 -25.03
CA VAL A 16 10.10 18.29 -23.85
C VAL A 16 9.12 17.50 -22.99
N TYR A 17 8.21 16.73 -23.61
CA TYR A 17 7.30 15.86 -22.89
C TYR A 17 8.04 14.78 -22.08
N PHE A 18 9.02 14.10 -22.69
CA PHE A 18 9.80 13.06 -22.01
C PHE A 18 10.65 13.63 -20.87
N LEU A 19 11.34 14.75 -21.09
CA LEU A 19 12.13 15.43 -20.05
C LEU A 19 11.25 15.86 -18.86
N ARG A 20 10.07 16.42 -19.12
CA ARG A 20 9.11 16.77 -18.05
C ARG A 20 8.61 15.55 -17.31
N LYS A 21 8.34 14.45 -18.01
CA LYS A 21 7.88 13.19 -17.41
C LYS A 21 8.93 12.59 -16.50
N GLU A 22 10.21 12.63 -16.89
CA GLU A 22 11.32 12.11 -16.10
C GLU A 22 11.60 12.96 -14.86
N ASN A 23 11.72 14.28 -15.01
CA ASN A 23 11.86 15.20 -13.88
C ASN A 23 10.69 15.07 -12.88
N ARG A 24 9.45 14.89 -13.37
CA ARG A 24 8.29 14.65 -12.50
C ARG A 24 8.42 13.35 -11.69
N LYS A 25 8.97 12.29 -12.27
CA LYS A 25 9.23 11.03 -11.55
C LYS A 25 10.31 11.20 -10.49
N GLU A 26 11.40 11.87 -10.86
CA GLU A 26 12.51 12.15 -9.95
C GLU A 26 12.06 12.97 -8.74
N GLN A 27 11.26 14.03 -8.96
CA GLN A 27 10.68 14.82 -7.88
C GLN A 27 9.84 13.98 -6.91
N LYS A 28 9.03 13.04 -7.42
CA LYS A 28 8.26 12.11 -6.58
C LYS A 28 9.15 11.16 -5.80
N TYR A 29 10.19 10.59 -6.44
CA TYR A 29 11.14 9.69 -5.79
C TYR A 29 11.84 10.36 -4.60
N PHE A 30 12.20 11.64 -4.72
CA PHE A 30 12.78 12.43 -3.64
C PHE A 30 11.73 13.11 -2.73
N GLY A 31 10.47 12.63 -2.72
CA GLY A 31 9.43 13.06 -1.79
C GLY A 31 8.90 14.48 -1.99
N LYS A 32 9.20 15.14 -3.13
CA LYS A 32 8.62 16.46 -3.41
C LYS A 32 7.14 16.32 -3.71
N LYS A 33 6.34 17.24 -3.14
CA LYS A 33 4.90 17.32 -3.43
C LYS A 33 4.69 17.71 -4.89
N VAL A 34 4.24 16.74 -5.69
CA VAL A 34 3.87 16.92 -7.10
C VAL A 34 2.36 16.76 -7.22
N GLU A 35 1.68 17.69 -7.90
CA GLU A 35 0.25 17.58 -8.10
C GLU A 35 -0.10 16.29 -8.90
N PRO A 36 -1.10 15.51 -8.45
CA PRO A 36 -1.57 14.34 -9.17
C PRO A 36 -2.08 14.68 -10.58
N ASP A 37 -1.77 13.86 -11.57
CA ASP A 37 -2.33 14.02 -12.92
C ASP A 37 -3.78 13.50 -13.00
N ARG A 38 -4.42 13.62 -14.16
CA ARG A 38 -5.81 13.18 -14.34
C ARG A 38 -6.03 11.70 -14.01
N LYS A 39 -5.07 10.82 -14.32
CA LYS A 39 -5.16 9.39 -14.04
C LYS A 39 -5.02 9.14 -12.53
N GLU A 40 -4.07 9.82 -11.91
CA GLU A 40 -3.81 9.73 -10.46
C GLU A 40 -4.99 10.28 -9.65
N LYS A 41 -5.56 11.41 -10.04
CA LYS A 41 -6.80 11.95 -9.43
C LYS A 41 -7.95 10.95 -9.49
N LYS A 42 -8.11 10.23 -10.61
CA LYS A 42 -9.14 9.18 -10.74
C LYS A 42 -8.87 7.99 -9.82
N ILE A 43 -7.61 7.58 -9.68
CA ILE A 43 -7.19 6.51 -8.75
C ILE A 43 -7.52 6.90 -7.31
N LEU A 44 -7.09 8.10 -6.88
CA LEU A 44 -7.35 8.62 -5.53
C LEU A 44 -8.86 8.75 -5.26
N ALA A 45 -9.64 9.25 -6.22
CA ALA A 45 -11.09 9.37 -6.09
C ALA A 45 -11.77 8.00 -5.89
N ARG A 46 -11.32 6.98 -6.63
CA ARG A 46 -11.80 5.60 -6.45
C ARG A 46 -11.50 5.10 -5.04
N TYR A 47 -10.27 5.24 -4.56
CA TYR A 47 -9.92 4.80 -3.20
C TYR A 47 -10.70 5.54 -2.12
N LYS A 48 -10.89 6.86 -2.26
CA LYS A 48 -11.75 7.66 -1.37
C LYS A 48 -13.19 7.16 -1.31
N GLN A 49 -13.72 6.72 -2.46
CA GLN A 49 -15.08 6.19 -2.54
C GLN A 49 -15.20 4.79 -1.91
N GLU A 50 -14.17 3.97 -2.03
CA GLU A 50 -14.15 2.60 -1.50
C GLU A 50 -13.82 2.52 0.00
N TYR A 51 -13.08 3.52 0.51
CA TYR A 51 -12.57 3.52 1.88
C TYR A 51 -13.68 3.61 2.93
N GLU A 52 -13.62 2.68 3.88
CA GLU A 52 -14.41 2.69 5.11
C GLU A 52 -13.43 2.57 6.28
N PRO A 53 -13.55 3.41 7.33
CA PRO A 53 -12.68 3.33 8.50
C PRO A 53 -12.77 1.99 9.20
N ILE A 54 -11.64 1.55 9.74
CA ILE A 54 -11.57 0.35 10.57
C ILE A 54 -12.29 0.64 11.89
N SER A 55 -13.22 -0.24 12.27
CA SER A 55 -13.86 -0.14 13.59
C SER A 55 -12.88 -0.59 14.68
N ALA A 56 -12.90 0.07 15.84
CA ALA A 56 -12.07 -0.34 16.97
C ALA A 56 -12.41 -1.78 17.37
N ASP A 57 -11.38 -2.61 17.51
CA ASP A 57 -11.50 -4.01 17.92
C ASP A 57 -10.27 -4.39 18.75
N GLU A 58 -10.50 -5.01 19.91
CA GLU A 58 -9.45 -5.36 20.86
C GLU A 58 -8.45 -6.40 20.29
N ARG A 59 -8.83 -7.15 19.26
CA ARG A 59 -7.94 -8.14 18.62
C ARG A 59 -6.86 -7.48 17.76
N LEU A 60 -7.08 -6.24 17.30
CA LEU A 60 -6.09 -5.51 16.51
C LEU A 60 -4.98 -4.99 17.43
N ALA A 61 -3.74 -5.14 17.00
CA ALA A 61 -2.58 -4.65 17.73
C ALA A 61 -2.52 -3.12 17.72
N THR A 62 -2.02 -2.53 18.79
CA THR A 62 -1.76 -1.08 18.90
C THR A 62 -0.34 -0.84 19.39
N LEU A 63 0.26 0.28 18.99
CA LEU A 63 1.59 0.68 19.47
C LEU A 63 1.67 0.73 21.00
N ASP A 64 0.65 1.29 21.66
CA ASP A 64 0.64 1.42 23.12
C ASP A 64 0.66 0.07 23.86
N ARG A 65 -0.07 -0.93 23.35
CA ARG A 65 -0.23 -2.23 24.02
C ARG A 65 0.80 -3.25 23.59
N ASP A 66 1.01 -3.36 22.28
CA ASP A 66 1.77 -4.46 21.68
C ASP A 66 3.13 -4.02 21.16
N LYS A 67 3.44 -2.71 21.18
CA LYS A 67 4.64 -2.13 20.56
C LYS A 67 4.71 -2.30 19.04
N TRP A 68 3.59 -2.66 18.43
CA TRP A 68 3.41 -2.61 16.99
C TRP A 68 1.95 -2.42 16.61
N GLU A 69 1.71 -1.89 15.43
CA GLU A 69 0.39 -1.82 14.82
C GLU A 69 0.47 -2.02 13.30
N LEU A 70 -0.68 -2.21 12.65
CA LEU A 70 -0.75 -2.33 11.20
C LEU A 70 -1.13 -0.99 10.57
N GLU A 71 -0.41 -0.63 9.51
CA GLU A 71 -0.73 0.55 8.72
C GLU A 71 -2.07 0.39 7.99
N ASP A 72 -2.95 1.40 8.04
CA ASP A 72 -4.17 1.45 7.23
C ASP A 72 -3.83 1.83 5.77
N ILE A 73 -3.47 0.81 4.99
CA ILE A 73 -3.09 0.93 3.58
C ILE A 73 -4.22 1.54 2.75
N ALA A 74 -5.47 1.18 3.03
CA ALA A 74 -6.62 1.70 2.29
C ALA A 74 -6.81 3.20 2.54
N LYS A 75 -6.62 3.67 3.78
CA LYS A 75 -6.63 5.10 4.13
C LYS A 75 -5.51 5.83 3.41
N ASN A 76 -4.29 5.31 3.44
CA ASN A 76 -3.14 5.94 2.80
C ASN A 76 -3.31 6.02 1.27
N ALA A 77 -3.93 5.01 0.66
CA ALA A 77 -4.26 5.01 -0.77
C ALA A 77 -5.26 6.12 -1.16
N THR A 78 -5.98 6.72 -0.21
CA THR A 78 -6.84 7.88 -0.48
C THR A 78 -6.06 9.18 -0.69
N GLU A 79 -4.80 9.23 -0.24
CA GLU A 79 -3.94 10.42 -0.23
C GLU A 79 -2.74 10.27 -1.16
N ILE A 80 -2.19 9.06 -1.26
CA ILE A 80 -0.96 8.75 -2.00
C ILE A 80 -1.27 7.73 -3.09
N VAL A 81 -0.69 7.96 -4.28
CA VAL A 81 -0.70 6.96 -5.36
C VAL A 81 0.54 6.10 -5.21
N TYR A 82 0.34 4.85 -4.79
CA TYR A 82 1.39 3.84 -4.76
C TYR A 82 1.92 3.56 -6.17
N ASP A 83 3.22 3.26 -6.27
CA ASP A 83 3.86 2.86 -7.53
C ASP A 83 3.19 1.62 -8.15
N HIS A 84 2.71 0.73 -7.29
CA HIS A 84 1.86 -0.41 -7.64
C HIS A 84 0.49 -0.26 -6.96
N PRO A 85 -0.63 -0.39 -7.71
CA PRO A 85 -1.96 -0.34 -7.11
C PRO A 85 -2.13 -1.42 -6.04
N ILE A 86 -2.75 -1.05 -4.91
CA ILE A 86 -3.19 -2.02 -3.91
C ILE A 86 -4.36 -2.85 -4.46
N PRO A 87 -4.58 -4.09 -3.97
CA PRO A 87 -5.71 -4.91 -4.38
C PRO A 87 -7.05 -4.20 -4.18
N ALA A 88 -8.02 -4.48 -5.06
CA ALA A 88 -9.34 -3.84 -4.99
C ALA A 88 -10.05 -4.19 -3.67
N LYS A 89 -10.96 -3.32 -3.20
CA LYS A 89 -11.74 -3.57 -1.97
C LYS A 89 -12.37 -4.97 -1.94
N SER A 90 -13.01 -5.37 -3.05
CA SER A 90 -13.65 -6.69 -3.17
C SER A 90 -12.67 -7.86 -3.09
N GLU A 91 -11.41 -7.68 -3.50
CA GLU A 91 -10.38 -8.72 -3.36
C GLU A 91 -9.91 -8.83 -1.92
N ARG A 92 -9.67 -7.69 -1.25
CA ARG A 92 -9.25 -7.65 0.17
C ARG A 92 -10.35 -8.13 1.14
N GLN A 93 -11.61 -7.97 0.78
CA GLN A 93 -12.76 -8.45 1.56
C GLN A 93 -13.12 -9.92 1.29
N ASN A 94 -12.49 -10.56 0.31
CA ASN A 94 -12.79 -11.94 -0.08
C ASN A 94 -11.56 -12.84 -0.02
N LEU A 95 -10.71 -12.63 0.99
CA LEU A 95 -9.58 -13.51 1.27
C LEU A 95 -10.07 -14.90 1.67
N LYS A 96 -9.24 -15.91 1.41
CA LYS A 96 -9.51 -17.30 1.78
C LYS A 96 -8.37 -17.86 2.61
N PRO A 97 -8.63 -18.83 3.51
CA PRO A 97 -7.57 -19.58 4.16
C PRO A 97 -6.57 -20.13 3.13
N GLY A 98 -5.28 -19.89 3.35
CA GLY A 98 -4.21 -20.22 2.41
C GLY A 98 -3.76 -19.09 1.49
N ASP A 99 -4.52 -18.00 1.34
CA ASP A 99 -4.03 -16.79 0.68
C ASP A 99 -2.85 -16.21 1.48
N LEU A 100 -1.82 -15.71 0.79
CA LEU A 100 -0.75 -14.94 1.40
C LEU A 100 -1.06 -13.45 1.22
N VAL A 101 -1.03 -12.68 2.30
CA VAL A 101 -1.21 -11.22 2.24
C VAL A 101 0.00 -10.50 2.78
N LYS A 102 0.35 -9.38 2.15
CA LYS A 102 1.40 -8.49 2.64
C LYS A 102 0.77 -7.39 3.48
N LEU A 103 1.27 -7.23 4.70
CA LEU A 103 0.88 -6.18 5.64
C LEU A 103 2.09 -5.31 5.96
N HIS A 104 1.86 -4.07 6.41
CA HIS A 104 2.91 -3.18 6.88
C HIS A 104 2.80 -3.04 8.40
N PHE A 105 3.84 -3.49 9.10
CA PHE A 105 3.94 -3.48 10.55
C PHE A 105 4.74 -2.26 10.95
N MET A 106 4.10 -1.31 11.63
CA MET A 106 4.77 -0.22 12.33
C MET A 106 5.18 -0.73 13.70
N ILE A 107 6.47 -0.70 14.01
CA ILE A 107 7.05 -1.35 15.19
C ILE A 107 7.81 -0.29 15.98
N GLU A 108 7.51 -0.17 17.27
CA GLU A 108 8.19 0.74 18.19
C GLU A 108 9.20 -0.05 19.03
N GLU A 109 10.48 0.18 18.77
CA GLU A 109 11.60 -0.45 19.48
C GLU A 109 12.64 0.63 19.81
N GLU A 110 13.15 0.62 21.04
CA GLU A 110 14.17 1.58 21.53
C GLU A 110 13.84 3.07 21.34
N GLY A 111 12.55 3.43 21.22
CA GLY A 111 12.10 4.81 21.01
C GLY A 111 12.10 5.26 19.55
N GLU A 112 12.38 4.36 18.62
CA GLU A 112 12.24 4.58 17.19
C GLU A 112 11.03 3.79 16.65
N THR A 113 10.44 4.28 15.56
CA THR A 113 9.35 3.57 14.86
C THR A 113 9.81 3.19 13.46
N GLU A 114 9.95 1.90 13.23
CA GLU A 114 10.29 1.34 11.92
C GLU A 114 9.07 0.70 11.27
N THR A 115 9.13 0.51 9.94
CA THR A 115 8.07 -0.18 9.20
C THR A 115 8.63 -1.37 8.45
N GLU A 116 8.18 -2.56 8.82
CA GLU A 116 8.49 -3.81 8.13
C GLU A 116 7.31 -4.25 7.26
N ARG A 117 7.60 -4.83 6.09
CA ARG A 117 6.58 -5.38 5.17
C ARG A 117 6.68 -6.89 5.16
N MET A 118 5.72 -7.57 5.76
CA MET A 118 5.78 -9.01 5.99
C MET A 118 4.57 -9.73 5.42
N TRP A 119 4.75 -11.00 5.08
CA TRP A 119 3.70 -11.89 4.62
C TRP A 119 2.99 -12.56 5.80
N VAL A 120 1.68 -12.68 5.68
CA VAL A 120 0.81 -13.40 6.61
C VAL A 120 -0.02 -14.37 5.80
N GLN A 121 0.03 -15.65 6.15
CA GLN A 121 -0.85 -16.66 5.58
C GLN A 121 -2.21 -16.60 6.28
N VAL A 122 -3.27 -16.33 5.51
CA VAL A 122 -4.64 -16.26 6.05
C VAL A 122 -5.05 -17.63 6.57
N THR A 123 -5.60 -17.66 7.78
CA THR A 123 -6.09 -18.88 8.44
C THR A 123 -7.60 -18.88 8.62
N GLY A 124 -8.24 -17.71 8.67
CA GLY A 124 -9.68 -17.60 8.85
C GLY A 124 -10.20 -16.17 8.84
N GLU A 125 -11.52 -16.05 9.02
CA GLU A 125 -12.23 -14.78 9.16
C GLU A 125 -13.24 -14.93 10.30
N LYS A 126 -13.32 -13.91 11.16
CA LYS A 126 -14.27 -13.86 12.26
C LYS A 126 -14.69 -12.41 12.54
N ASP A 127 -15.99 -12.17 12.46
CA ASP A 127 -16.62 -10.88 12.79
C ASP A 127 -16.02 -9.70 12.01
N GLY A 128 -15.77 -9.89 10.70
CA GLY A 128 -15.23 -8.86 9.81
C GLY A 128 -13.72 -8.62 9.90
N LEU A 129 -13.01 -9.38 10.75
CA LEU A 129 -11.55 -9.42 10.78
C LEU A 129 -11.03 -10.75 10.25
N PHE A 130 -9.89 -10.69 9.56
CA PHE A 130 -9.13 -11.86 9.19
C PHE A 130 -8.14 -12.22 10.29
N SER A 131 -7.86 -13.51 10.40
CA SER A 131 -6.74 -14.04 11.16
C SER A 131 -5.74 -14.69 10.21
N GLY A 132 -4.47 -14.64 10.56
CA GLY A 132 -3.43 -15.31 9.81
C GLY A 132 -2.19 -15.59 10.64
N THR A 133 -1.28 -16.38 10.08
CA THR A 133 0.00 -16.73 10.68
C THR A 133 1.11 -15.97 9.99
N LEU A 134 1.98 -15.28 10.74
CA LEU A 134 3.13 -14.56 10.20
C LEU A 134 4.08 -15.53 9.49
N ASP A 135 4.27 -15.34 8.19
CA ASP A 135 5.06 -16.18 7.27
C ASP A 135 6.35 -15.45 6.84
N ASN A 136 7.01 -14.86 7.82
CA ASN A 136 8.24 -14.09 7.69
C ASN A 136 9.01 -14.20 9.01
N ASP A 137 10.34 -14.27 8.93
CA ASP A 137 11.21 -14.06 10.10
C ASP A 137 11.46 -12.55 10.26
N PRO A 138 10.95 -11.90 11.33
CA PRO A 138 11.10 -10.46 11.53
C PRO A 138 12.53 -10.10 11.96
N PHE A 139 12.94 -8.84 11.73
CA PHE A 139 14.25 -8.33 12.14
C PHE A 139 14.25 -7.66 13.53
N ASN A 140 13.21 -7.88 14.33
CA ASN A 140 12.99 -7.32 15.68
C ASN A 140 12.66 -8.43 16.69
N GLU A 141 12.66 -8.11 17.99
CA GLU A 141 12.35 -9.09 19.05
C GLU A 141 10.86 -9.16 19.41
N ILE A 142 10.05 -8.22 18.92
CA ILE A 142 8.63 -8.03 19.27
C ILE A 142 7.73 -9.04 18.55
N LEU A 143 7.96 -9.25 17.26
CA LEU A 143 7.19 -10.15 16.39
C LEU A 143 7.95 -11.46 16.14
N LYS A 144 7.23 -12.56 15.95
CA LYS A 144 7.82 -13.87 15.67
C LYS A 144 7.12 -14.58 14.53
N ALA A 145 7.90 -15.27 13.70
CA ALA A 145 7.36 -16.21 12.72
C ALA A 145 6.41 -17.21 13.40
N GLY A 146 5.29 -17.51 12.75
CA GLY A 146 4.24 -18.37 13.33
C GLY A 146 3.25 -17.66 14.25
N GLN A 147 3.46 -16.37 14.59
CA GLN A 147 2.54 -15.62 15.44
C GLN A 147 1.17 -15.42 14.76
N LEU A 148 0.11 -15.51 15.56
CA LEU A 148 -1.26 -15.17 15.13
C LEU A 148 -1.40 -13.66 14.98
N ILE A 149 -1.81 -13.22 13.80
CA ILE A 149 -2.07 -11.82 13.46
C ILE A 149 -3.56 -11.65 13.13
N TRP A 150 -4.20 -10.70 13.80
CA TRP A 150 -5.53 -10.21 13.44
C TRP A 150 -5.41 -8.94 12.61
N PHE A 151 -6.18 -8.85 11.52
CA PHE A 151 -6.13 -7.70 10.63
C PHE A 151 -7.46 -7.46 9.92
N HIS A 152 -7.71 -6.19 9.58
CA HIS A 152 -8.82 -5.81 8.73
C HIS A 152 -8.38 -5.84 7.26
N ALA A 153 -9.34 -5.96 6.33
CA ALA A 153 -9.09 -5.88 4.89
C ALA A 153 -8.25 -4.65 4.49
N ASN A 154 -8.40 -3.53 5.21
CA ASN A 154 -7.68 -2.27 4.98
C ASN A 154 -6.17 -2.33 5.21
N HIS A 155 -5.67 -3.30 5.97
CA HIS A 155 -4.24 -3.46 6.19
C HIS A 155 -3.51 -4.13 5.00
N VAL A 156 -4.25 -4.70 4.05
CA VAL A 156 -3.68 -5.52 2.97
C VAL A 156 -3.12 -4.64 1.85
N SER A 157 -1.80 -4.69 1.66
CA SER A 157 -1.11 -4.00 0.55
C SER A 157 -0.87 -4.89 -0.67
N HIS A 158 -0.86 -6.21 -0.49
CA HIS A 158 -0.69 -7.17 -1.58
C HIS A 158 -1.37 -8.51 -1.25
N ILE A 159 -1.80 -9.24 -2.28
CA ILE A 159 -2.35 -10.61 -2.15
C ILE A 159 -1.59 -11.49 -3.13
N ASP A 160 -1.05 -12.60 -2.64
CA ASP A 160 -0.55 -13.71 -3.44
C ASP A 160 -1.44 -14.93 -3.20
N ARG A 161 -2.05 -15.42 -4.28
CA ARG A 161 -2.88 -16.63 -4.26
C ARG A 161 -2.07 -17.72 -4.92
N ASN A 162 -1.53 -18.64 -4.12
CA ASN A 162 -0.89 -19.86 -4.63
C ASN A 162 -1.88 -20.53 -5.59
N LYS A 163 -1.57 -20.50 -6.90
CA LYS A 163 -2.33 -21.19 -7.95
C LYS A 163 -1.87 -22.63 -8.10
#